data_AF-A0A3C1HDP8-F1
#
_entry.id   AF-A0A3C1HDP8-F1
#
_cell.length_a   1.000
_cell.length_b   1.000
_cell.length_c   1.000
_cell.angle_alpha   90.00
_cell.angle_beta   90.00
_cell.angle_gamma   90.00
#
_symmetry.space_group_name_H-M   'P 1'
#
loop_
_entity.id
_entity.type
_entity.pdbx_description
1 polymer ?
#
loop_
_entity_poly.entity_id
_entity_poly.type
_entity_poly.pdbx_seq_one_letter_code
_entity_poly.pdbx_strand_id
1 'polypeptide(L)'
;MADKTTPLANRSLFARVSAAPAFEALASDVEKGGLLPCPGVATAALPFLAGLLHARFPNRPLLVVVEGLKIQESVHQDLQTWLAREPITPEA
;
A
#
# COMPACT_ATOMS: atom_id res chain seq x y z
N MET A 1 15.49 19.29 8.80
CA MET A 1 15.34 18.33 9.92
C MET A 1 14.17 17.43 9.54
N ALA A 2 14.45 16.33 8.84
CA ALA A 2 13.38 15.45 8.34
C ALA A 2 12.78 14.71 9.53
N ASP A 3 11.46 14.81 9.67
CA ASP A 3 10.69 14.17 10.72
C ASP A 3 10.78 12.64 10.56
N LYS A 4 11.54 11.99 11.45
CA LYS A 4 11.70 10.53 11.51
C LYS A 4 10.39 9.82 11.92
N THR A 5 9.33 10.57 12.21
CA THR A 5 8.06 10.06 12.74
C THR A 5 7.13 9.51 11.65
N THR A 6 7.22 10.02 10.41
CA THR A 6 6.33 9.66 9.29
C THR A 6 6.41 8.17 8.87
N PRO A 7 7.60 7.54 8.75
CA PRO A 7 7.69 6.12 8.39
C PRO A 7 7.10 5.17 9.44
N LEU A 8 7.20 5.53 10.73
CA LEU A 8 6.61 4.76 11.83
C LEU A 8 5.07 4.88 11.86
N ALA A 9 4.55 6.09 11.64
CA ALA A 9 3.11 6.34 11.61
C ALA A 9 2.42 5.50 10.51
N ASN A 10 2.99 5.43 9.31
CA ASN A 10 2.46 4.63 8.20
C ASN A 10 2.42 3.13 8.53
N ARG A 11 3.48 2.60 9.16
CA ARG A 11 3.51 1.19 9.61
C ARG A 11 2.44 0.88 10.65
N SER A 12 2.18 1.80 11.57
CA SER A 12 1.12 1.63 12.58
C SER A 12 -0.28 1.56 11.96
N LEU A 13 -0.53 2.29 10.87
CA LEU A 13 -1.79 2.25 10.12
C LEU A 13 -1.94 0.92 9.38
N PHE A 14 -0.91 0.46 8.69
CA PHE A 14 -0.93 -0.85 8.03
C PHE A 14 -1.17 -1.98 9.02
N ALA A 15 -0.51 -1.98 10.19
CA ALA A 15 -0.70 -2.99 11.21
C ALA A 15 -2.16 -3.03 11.71
N ARG A 16 -2.76 -1.85 11.95
CA ARG A 16 -4.16 -1.75 12.41
C ARG A 16 -5.15 -2.24 11.37
N VAL A 17 -4.97 -1.88 10.11
CA VAL A 17 -5.88 -2.32 9.04
C VAL A 17 -5.68 -3.80 8.73
N SER A 18 -4.44 -4.30 8.77
CA SER A 18 -4.14 -5.71 8.53
C SER A 18 -4.75 -6.63 9.60
N ALA A 19 -4.95 -6.14 10.81
CA ALA A 19 -5.61 -6.89 11.89
C ALA A 19 -7.13 -7.04 11.68
N ALA A 20 -7.73 -6.33 10.73
CA ALA A 20 -9.16 -6.44 10.47
C ALA A 20 -9.48 -7.76 9.74
N PRO A 21 -10.53 -8.52 10.13
CA PRO A 21 -10.90 -9.76 9.46
C PRO A 21 -11.18 -9.60 7.96
N ALA A 22 -11.70 -8.43 7.55
CA ALA A 22 -11.93 -8.11 6.15
C ALA A 22 -10.63 -8.07 5.32
N PHE A 23 -9.51 -7.67 5.93
CA PHE A 23 -8.22 -7.67 5.25
C PHE A 23 -7.67 -9.09 5.08
N GLU A 24 -7.81 -9.96 6.08
CA GLU A 24 -7.40 -11.37 5.93
C GLU A 24 -8.25 -12.12 4.87
N ALA A 25 -9.55 -11.83 4.80
CA ALA A 25 -10.40 -12.34 3.72
C ALA A 25 -9.91 -11.88 2.35
N LEU A 26 -9.63 -10.57 2.21
CA LEU A 26 -9.04 -10.00 1.00
C LEU A 26 -7.70 -10.66 0.64
N ALA A 27 -6.79 -10.83 1.62
CA ALA A 27 -5.48 -11.42 1.41
C ALA A 27 -5.60 -12.88 0.94
N SER A 28 -6.51 -13.66 1.55
CA SER A 28 -6.78 -15.04 1.13
C SER A 28 -7.28 -15.09 -0.32
N ASP A 29 -8.17 -14.18 -0.72
CA ASP A 29 -8.68 -14.14 -2.09
C ASP A 29 -7.61 -13.68 -3.09
N VAL A 30 -6.75 -12.74 -2.72
CA VAL A 30 -5.58 -12.34 -3.54
C VAL A 30 -4.58 -13.51 -3.70
N GLU A 31 -4.38 -14.33 -2.66
CA GLU A 31 -3.51 -15.51 -2.73
C GLU A 31 -4.03 -16.56 -3.72
N LYS A 32 -5.36 -16.77 -3.77
CA LYS A 32 -6.01 -17.66 -4.75
C LYS A 32 -5.83 -17.15 -6.19
N GLY A 33 -5.67 -15.84 -6.37
CA GLY A 33 -5.53 -15.19 -7.66
C GLY A 33 -6.86 -15.09 -8.42
N GLY A 34 -6.78 -14.62 -9.67
CA GLY A 34 -7.96 -14.35 -10.50
C GLY A 34 -8.49 -12.92 -10.33
N LEU A 35 -9.77 -12.73 -10.64
CA LEU A 35 -10.45 -11.43 -10.57
C LEU A 35 -11.10 -11.25 -9.21
N LEU A 36 -10.67 -10.22 -8.47
CA LEU A 36 -11.27 -9.83 -7.20
C LEU A 36 -11.85 -8.42 -7.31
N PRO A 37 -13.18 -8.29 -7.45
CA PRO A 37 -13.82 -6.98 -7.43
C PRO A 37 -13.70 -6.33 -6.06
N CYS A 38 -13.34 -5.05 -6.03
CA CYS A 38 -13.26 -4.25 -4.81
C CYS A 38 -14.30 -3.11 -4.84
N PRO A 39 -15.61 -3.42 -4.83
CA PRO A 39 -16.63 -2.38 -4.83
C PRO A 39 -16.53 -1.54 -3.55
N GLY A 40 -16.68 -0.22 -3.68
CA GLY A 40 -16.64 0.71 -2.55
C GLY A 40 -15.24 1.18 -2.15
N VAL A 41 -14.17 0.71 -2.80
CA VAL A 41 -12.85 1.34 -2.65
C VAL A 41 -12.86 2.68 -3.38
N ALA A 42 -12.78 3.77 -2.61
CA ALA A 42 -12.65 5.11 -3.18
C ALA A 42 -11.35 5.26 -3.96
N THR A 43 -11.34 6.05 -5.04
CA THR A 43 -10.15 6.29 -5.87
C THR A 43 -8.96 6.81 -5.03
N ALA A 44 -9.22 7.66 -4.04
CA ALA A 44 -8.20 8.18 -3.14
C ALA A 44 -7.59 7.11 -2.20
N ALA A 45 -8.26 5.96 -2.01
CA ALA A 45 -7.78 4.86 -1.17
C ALA A 45 -6.93 3.84 -1.94
N LEU A 46 -6.88 3.90 -3.28
CA LEU A 46 -6.08 3.01 -4.12
C LEU A 46 -4.59 2.93 -3.72
N PRO A 47 -3.85 4.05 -3.51
CA PRO A 47 -2.43 3.97 -3.17
C PRO A 47 -2.21 3.34 -1.78
N PHE A 48 -3.10 3.59 -0.83
CA PHE A 48 -3.06 2.94 0.48
C PHE A 48 -3.28 1.42 0.35
N LEU A 49 -4.29 0.99 -0.40
CA LEU A 49 -4.57 -0.43 -0.64
C LEU A 49 -3.40 -1.12 -1.34
N ALA A 50 -2.82 -0.49 -2.36
CA ALA A 50 -1.65 -1.01 -3.06
C ALA A 50 -0.43 -1.11 -2.14
N GLY A 51 -0.19 -0.12 -1.28
CA GLY A 51 0.86 -0.19 -0.25
C GLY A 51 0.65 -1.32 0.74
N LEU A 52 -0.60 -1.55 1.16
CA LEU A 52 -0.98 -2.62 2.08
C LEU A 52 -0.78 -4.02 1.47
N LEU A 53 -1.19 -4.19 0.21
CA LEU A 53 -0.95 -5.44 -0.55
C LEU A 53 0.54 -5.67 -0.77
N HIS A 54 1.32 -4.63 -1.07
CA HIS A 54 2.77 -4.74 -1.20
C HIS A 54 3.42 -5.20 0.11
N ALA A 55 2.98 -4.65 1.25
CA ALA A 55 3.48 -5.03 2.57
C ALA A 55 3.15 -6.49 2.90
N ARG A 56 1.95 -6.97 2.55
CA ARG A 56 1.53 -8.36 2.78
C ARG A 56 2.18 -9.37 1.82
N PHE A 57 2.49 -8.95 0.59
CA PHE A 57 3.08 -9.78 -0.46
C PHE A 57 4.35 -9.15 -1.05
N PRO A 58 5.44 -9.00 -0.26
CA PRO A 58 6.61 -8.22 -0.66
C PRO A 58 7.35 -8.75 -1.90
N ASN A 59 7.17 -10.04 -2.21
CA ASN A 59 7.80 -10.70 -3.36
C ASN A 59 6.89 -10.78 -4.60
N ARG A 60 5.72 -10.13 -4.57
CA ARG A 60 4.81 -10.06 -5.71
C ARG A 60 4.79 -8.63 -6.26
N PRO A 61 5.33 -8.38 -7.47
CA PRO A 61 5.21 -7.08 -8.11
C PRO A 61 3.75 -6.69 -8.28
N LEU A 62 3.42 -5.43 -8.01
CA LEU A 62 2.08 -4.87 -8.18
C LEU A 62 2.09 -3.84 -9.30
N LEU A 63 1.13 -3.97 -10.22
CA LEU A 63 0.85 -2.96 -11.23
C LEU A 63 -0.48 -2.28 -10.88
N VAL A 64 -0.45 -0.96 -10.70
CA VAL A 64 -1.64 -0.14 -10.46
C VAL A 64 -1.96 0.61 -11.74
N VAL A 65 -3.14 0.37 -12.31
CA VAL A 65 -3.63 1.04 -13.52
C VAL A 65 -4.76 1.98 -13.12
N VAL A 66 -4.64 3.25 -13.52
CA VAL A 66 -5.65 4.28 -13.24
C VAL A 66 -5.93 5.10 -14.49
N GLU A 67 -7.11 5.70 -14.56
CA GLU A 67 -7.55 6.48 -15.71
C GLU A 67 -7.00 7.91 -15.64
N GLY A 68 -6.18 8.27 -16.62
CA GLY A 68 -5.72 9.64 -16.83
C GLY A 68 -4.48 10.05 -16.03
N LEU A 69 -3.73 10.99 -16.60
CA LEU A 69 -2.42 11.43 -16.08
C LEU A 69 -2.51 12.01 -14.67
N LYS A 70 -3.51 12.84 -14.40
CA LYS A 70 -3.67 13.50 -13.09
C LYS A 70 -3.86 12.50 -11.95
N ILE A 71 -4.66 11.44 -12.17
CA ILE A 71 -4.87 10.41 -11.16
C ILE A 71 -3.60 9.57 -11.01
N GLN A 72 -2.92 9.26 -12.12
CA GLN A 72 -1.65 8.54 -12.09
C GLN A 72 -0.58 9.28 -11.27
N GLU A 73 -0.42 10.59 -11.45
CA GLU A 73 0.54 11.39 -10.70
C GLU A 73 0.21 11.42 -9.20
N SER A 74 -1.06 11.62 -8.85
CA SER A 74 -1.53 11.61 -7.45
C SER A 74 -1.27 10.24 -6.79
N VAL A 75 -1.64 9.15 -7.46
CA VAL A 75 -1.43 7.78 -6.94
C VAL A 75 0.06 7.49 -6.80
N HIS A 76 0.89 7.94 -7.73
CA HIS A 76 2.34 7.76 -7.66
C HIS A 76 2.95 8.47 -6.45
N GLN A 77 2.59 9.73 -6.19
CA GLN A 77 3.08 10.48 -5.03
C GLN A 77 2.65 9.87 -3.70
N ASP A 78 1.39 9.42 -3.61
CA ASP A 78 0.91 8.74 -2.40
C ASP A 78 1.63 7.41 -2.19
N LEU A 79 1.85 6.63 -3.25
CA LEU A 79 2.62 5.38 -3.17
C LEU A 79 4.05 5.62 -2.70
N GLN A 80 4.71 6.70 -3.14
CA GLN A 80 6.03 7.06 -2.63
C GLN A 80 6.00 7.29 -1.11
N THR A 81 4.92 7.88 -0.58
CA THR A 81 4.73 8.08 0.86
C THR A 81 4.52 6.75 1.60
N TRP A 82 3.66 5.86 1.08
CA TRP A 82 3.34 4.59 1.73
C TRP A 82 4.48 3.56 1.64
N LEU A 83 5.22 3.56 0.54
CA LEU A 83 6.30 2.61 0.25
C LEU A 83 7.68 3.10 0.68
N ALA A 84 7.80 4.35 1.13
CA ALA A 84 9.05 4.88 1.67
C ALA A 84 9.59 3.96 2.77
N ARG A 85 10.61 3.18 2.44
CA ARG A 85 11.42 2.48 3.42
C ARG A 85 12.34 3.49 4.09
N GLU A 86 12.53 3.32 5.40
CA GLU A 86 13.54 4.06 6.14
C GLU A 86 14.89 3.93 5.39
N PRO A 87 15.67 5.02 5.24
CA PRO A 87 16.94 4.94 4.54
C PRO A 87 17.77 3.82 5.16
N ILE A 88 18.31 2.95 4.29
CA ILE A 88 19.29 1.94 4.69
C ILE A 88 20.50 2.74 5.16
N THR A 89 20.67 2.90 6.47
CA THR A 89 21.92 3.42 7.03
C THR A 89 22.92 2.29 6.88
N PRO A 90 23.95 2.39 6.03
CA PRO A 90 25.03 1.42 6.05
C PRO A 90 25.73 1.58 7.41
N GLU A 91 25.83 0.52 8.20
CA GLU A 91 26.73 0.52 9.36
C GLU A 91 28.13 0.89 8.88
N ALA A 92 28.71 1.89 9.54
CA ALA A 92 30.09 2.32 9.38
C ALA A 92 31.01 1.48 10.26
#